data_AF-A0A9E3TU61-F1
#
_entry.id   AF-A0A9E3TU61-F1
#
_cell.length_a   1.000
_cell.length_b   1.000
_cell.length_c   1.000
_cell.angle_alpha   90.00
_cell.angle_beta   90.00
_cell.angle_gamma   90.00
#
_symmetry.space_group_name_H-M   'P 1'
#
loop_
_entity.id
_entity.type
_entity.pdbx_description
1 polymer ?
#
loop_
_entity_poly.entity_id
_entity_poly.type
_entity_poly.pdbx_seq_one_letter_code
_entity_poly.pdbx_strand_id
1 'polypeptide(L)'
;MRQLRFPDESDDAFRARAERIAVYANVLIDAALANHHIKQFIADPSLPYTEQSQRQSPTVRIEYEQAMAIGGIGECLHATRNKSWGDGPYIHPLAPDDPVDPMFILYVFKPNSHYHRRFEQRRRMKELLGRDYRKLVERAKYHRHTKKMFLESLTESEAYAIRRVFHVEPGEFWRAARGRTWLSLPPRQMQLAFPFEDA
;
A
#
# COMPACT_ATOMS: atom_id res chain seq x y z
N MET A 1 19.30 7.47 29.19
CA MET A 1 17.84 7.45 29.42
C MET A 1 17.24 8.58 28.60
N ARG A 2 16.32 8.34 27.64
CA ARG A 2 15.66 9.45 26.93
C ARG A 2 14.60 10.04 27.86
N GLN A 3 14.65 11.35 28.09
CA GLN A 3 13.66 12.05 28.91
C GLN A 3 12.31 12.07 28.17
N LEU A 4 11.24 11.59 28.82
CA LEU A 4 9.89 11.54 28.25
C LEU A 4 9.12 12.86 28.39
N ARG A 5 9.67 13.79 29.19
CA ARG A 5 9.12 15.13 29.41
C ARG A 5 9.52 16.06 28.27
N PHE A 6 8.60 16.94 27.89
CA PHE A 6 8.94 18.06 27.01
C PHE A 6 9.66 19.16 27.79
N PRO A 7 10.47 20.01 27.12
CA PRO A 7 10.98 21.23 27.73
C PRO A 7 9.82 22.06 28.30
N ASP A 8 10.01 22.60 29.51
CA ASP A 8 9.05 23.47 30.21
C ASP A 8 7.68 22.84 30.54
N GLU A 9 7.55 21.51 30.46
CA GLU A 9 6.33 20.79 30.84
C GLU A 9 6.18 20.71 32.36
N SER A 10 5.08 21.26 32.89
CA SER A 10 4.74 21.12 34.31
C SER A 10 4.44 19.66 34.69
N ASP A 11 4.56 19.35 35.98
CA ASP A 11 4.25 18.02 36.51
C ASP A 11 2.81 17.58 36.19
N ASP A 12 1.85 18.49 36.33
CA ASP A 12 0.43 18.22 36.04
C ASP A 12 0.20 17.97 34.54
N ALA A 13 0.86 18.74 33.67
CA ALA A 13 0.75 18.55 32.22
C ALA A 13 1.35 17.21 31.78
N PHE A 14 2.52 16.86 32.33
CA PHE A 14 3.16 15.57 32.09
C PHE A 14 2.27 14.42 32.55
N ARG A 15 1.73 14.50 33.78
CA ARG A 15 0.86 13.46 34.33
C ARG A 15 -0.38 13.26 33.46
N ALA A 16 -1.08 14.35 33.13
CA ALA A 16 -2.29 14.29 32.31
C ALA A 16 -2.00 13.72 30.91
N ARG A 17 -0.84 14.04 30.32
CA ARG A 17 -0.42 13.45 29.04
C ARG A 17 -0.08 11.97 29.17
N ALA A 18 0.68 11.58 30.19
CA ALA A 18 1.05 10.20 30.44
C ALA A 18 -0.18 9.31 30.67
N GLU A 19 -1.15 9.77 31.47
CA GLU A 19 -2.42 9.09 31.71
C GLU A 19 -3.21 8.91 30.39
N ARG A 20 -3.33 9.96 29.57
CA ARG A 20 -3.99 9.86 28.25
C ARG A 20 -3.29 8.87 27.32
N ILE A 21 -1.96 8.92 27.26
CA ILE A 21 -1.18 8.00 26.41
C ILE A 21 -1.35 6.56 26.89
N ALA A 22 -1.34 6.31 28.20
CA ALA A 22 -1.55 4.98 28.76
C ALA A 22 -2.93 4.41 28.39
N VAL A 23 -3.98 5.23 28.44
CA VAL A 23 -5.33 4.83 28.00
C VAL A 23 -5.31 4.43 26.52
N TYR A 24 -4.75 5.27 25.64
CA TYR A 24 -4.67 4.94 24.22
C TYR A 24 -3.83 3.69 23.96
N ALA A 25 -2.70 3.53 24.65
CA ALA A 25 -1.84 2.35 24.52
C ALA A 25 -2.60 1.05 24.88
N ASN A 26 -3.33 1.04 26.00
CA ASN A 26 -4.13 -0.12 26.40
C ASN A 26 -5.20 -0.46 25.36
N VAL A 27 -5.92 0.55 24.84
CA VAL A 27 -6.93 0.34 23.80
C VAL A 27 -6.31 -0.29 22.54
N LEU A 28 -5.12 0.14 22.12
CA LEU A 28 -4.43 -0.42 20.95
C LEU A 28 -3.94 -1.85 21.21
N ILE A 29 -3.43 -2.14 22.40
CA ILE A 29 -2.99 -3.49 22.81
C ILE A 29 -4.17 -4.46 22.83
N ASP A 30 -5.25 -4.09 23.51
CA ASP A 30 -6.44 -4.95 23.64
C ASP A 30 -7.05 -5.26 22.27
N ALA A 31 -7.11 -4.26 21.39
CA ALA A 31 -7.59 -4.43 20.02
C ALA A 31 -6.68 -5.36 19.20
N ALA A 32 -5.36 -5.21 19.30
CA ALA A 32 -4.41 -6.10 18.62
C ALA A 32 -4.57 -7.55 19.09
N LEU A 33 -4.69 -7.79 20.40
CA LEU A 33 -4.88 -9.12 20.97
C LEU A 33 -6.28 -9.70 20.68
N ALA A 34 -7.27 -8.87 20.36
CA ALA A 34 -8.60 -9.31 19.97
C ALA A 34 -8.67 -9.79 18.51
N ASN A 35 -7.79 -9.31 17.63
CA ASN A 35 -7.77 -9.63 16.19
C ASN A 35 -7.52 -11.11 15.90
N HIS A 36 -8.27 -11.66 14.93
CA HIS A 36 -8.25 -13.08 14.58
C HIS A 36 -6.90 -13.54 14.00
N HIS A 37 -6.30 -12.77 13.09
CA HIS A 37 -5.00 -13.12 12.52
C HIS A 37 -3.90 -13.05 13.57
N ILE A 38 -3.91 -12.03 14.44
CA ILE A 38 -2.93 -11.93 15.53
C ILE A 38 -3.03 -13.14 16.47
N LYS A 39 -4.23 -13.57 16.85
CA LYS A 39 -4.42 -14.80 17.66
C LYS A 39 -3.87 -16.03 16.96
N GLN A 40 -4.12 -16.18 15.66
CA GLN A 40 -3.58 -17.28 14.86
C GLN A 40 -2.05 -17.23 14.80
N PHE A 41 -1.46 -16.05 14.62
CA PHE A 41 -0.01 -15.88 14.55
C PHE A 41 0.68 -16.12 15.89
N ILE A 42 0.05 -15.72 17.01
CA ILE A 42 0.55 -16.04 18.36
C ILE A 42 0.51 -17.55 18.63
N ALA A 43 -0.48 -18.25 18.08
CA ALA A 43 -0.58 -19.71 18.20
C ALA A 43 0.42 -20.46 17.32
N ASP A 44 1.03 -19.80 16.32
CA ASP A 44 2.03 -20.39 15.43
C ASP A 44 3.46 -20.05 15.91
N PRO A 45 4.20 -21.02 16.48
CA PRO A 45 5.54 -20.77 17.02
C PRO A 45 6.60 -20.49 15.94
N SER A 46 6.28 -20.66 14.65
CA SER A 46 7.18 -20.31 13.54
C SER A 46 7.18 -18.81 13.21
N LEU A 47 6.20 -18.07 13.73
CA LEU A 47 6.02 -16.64 13.49
C LEU A 47 6.54 -15.81 14.67
N PRO A 48 6.97 -14.55 14.44
CA PRO A 48 7.54 -13.69 15.48
C PRO A 48 6.49 -13.07 16.43
N TYR A 49 5.24 -13.53 16.38
CA TYR A 49 4.14 -12.95 17.14
C TYR A 49 4.02 -13.60 18.52
N THR A 50 4.02 -12.77 19.56
CA THR A 50 3.75 -13.19 20.93
C THR A 50 2.81 -12.18 21.57
N GLU A 51 2.11 -12.58 22.64
CA GLU A 51 1.34 -11.63 23.43
C GLU A 51 2.23 -10.48 23.93
N GLN A 52 3.46 -10.81 24.37
CA GLN A 52 4.44 -9.82 24.80
C GLN A 52 4.81 -8.82 23.70
N SER A 53 5.02 -9.28 22.46
CA SER A 53 5.35 -8.38 21.36
C SER A 53 4.21 -7.41 21.05
N GLN A 54 2.95 -7.87 21.10
CA GLN A 54 1.79 -6.99 20.93
C GLN A 54 1.59 -6.02 22.11
N ARG A 55 1.96 -6.40 23.34
CA ARG A 55 1.95 -5.48 24.50
C ARG A 55 3.03 -4.40 24.40
N GLN A 56 4.17 -4.71 23.78
CA GLN A 56 5.28 -3.76 23.62
C GLN A 56 5.10 -2.85 22.40
N SER A 57 4.63 -3.41 21.29
CA SER A 57 4.43 -2.73 20.02
C SER A 57 3.23 -3.32 19.31
N PRO A 58 2.00 -2.90 19.65
CA PRO A 58 0.79 -3.48 19.09
C PRO A 58 0.71 -3.25 17.59
N THR A 59 0.14 -4.24 16.90
CA THR A 59 -0.30 -4.09 15.51
C THR A 59 -1.50 -3.14 15.48
N VAL A 60 -1.45 -2.12 14.65
CA VAL A 60 -2.48 -1.10 14.54
C VAL A 60 -2.96 -0.93 13.11
N ARG A 61 -4.08 -0.24 12.96
CA ARG A 61 -4.58 0.26 11.68
C ARG A 61 -4.25 1.74 11.56
N ILE A 62 -3.41 2.11 10.60
CA ILE A 62 -3.12 3.52 10.27
C ILE A 62 -3.90 3.90 9.02
N GLU A 63 -4.87 4.79 9.18
CA GLU A 63 -5.71 5.26 8.09
C GLU A 63 -5.19 6.55 7.44
N TYR A 64 -5.42 6.58 6.13
CA TYR A 64 -5.32 7.75 5.26
C TYR A 64 -6.60 7.87 4.44
N GLU A 65 -6.80 9.02 3.80
CA GLU A 65 -7.94 9.27 2.91
C GLU A 65 -8.10 8.19 1.81
N GLN A 66 -6.99 7.72 1.24
CA GLN A 66 -6.98 6.82 0.08
C GLN A 66 -6.46 5.41 0.37
N ALA A 67 -5.99 5.12 1.59
CA ALA A 67 -5.40 3.84 1.92
C ALA A 67 -5.39 3.61 3.44
N MET A 68 -5.13 2.38 3.83
CA MET A 68 -4.76 2.03 5.20
C MET A 68 -3.47 1.20 5.18
N ALA A 69 -2.66 1.36 6.21
CA ALA A 69 -1.50 0.53 6.50
C ALA A 69 -1.75 -0.22 7.81
N ILE A 70 -1.56 -1.54 7.81
CA ILE A 70 -1.74 -2.39 8.98
C ILE A 70 -0.39 -3.01 9.34
N GLY A 71 0.04 -2.83 10.59
CA GLY A 71 1.36 -3.22 11.08
C GLY A 71 1.75 -2.47 12.36
N GLY A 72 3.03 -2.48 12.73
CA GLY A 72 3.53 -1.71 13.87
C GLY A 72 3.55 -0.20 13.60
N ILE A 73 3.21 0.62 14.62
CA ILE A 73 3.11 2.09 14.48
C ILE A 73 4.36 2.70 13.82
N GLY A 74 5.55 2.41 14.37
CA GLY A 74 6.80 3.00 13.89
C GLY A 74 7.15 2.56 12.46
N GLU A 75 6.95 1.28 12.15
CA GLU A 75 7.25 0.70 10.84
C GLU A 75 6.31 1.25 9.76
N CYS A 76 5.01 1.29 10.06
CA CYS A 76 4.01 1.87 9.17
C CYS A 76 4.32 3.34 8.89
N LEU A 77 4.50 4.18 9.92
CA LEU A 77 4.81 5.60 9.74
C LEU A 77 6.10 5.83 8.95
N HIS A 78 7.12 5.00 9.18
CA HIS A 78 8.36 5.07 8.40
C HIS A 78 8.13 4.70 6.93
N ALA A 79 7.41 3.60 6.67
CA ALA A 79 7.18 3.09 5.32
C ALA A 79 6.25 3.97 4.48
N THR A 80 5.33 4.68 5.14
CA THR A 80 4.35 5.56 4.49
C THR A 80 4.80 7.01 4.36
N ARG A 81 5.92 7.42 4.96
CA ARG A 81 6.40 8.83 4.98
C ARG A 81 6.46 9.56 3.63
N ASN A 82 6.69 8.82 2.54
CA ASN A 82 6.80 9.36 1.18
C ASN A 82 5.60 8.99 0.29
N LYS A 83 4.50 8.50 0.88
CA LYS A 83 3.29 8.12 0.17
C LYS A 83 2.30 9.29 0.22
N SER A 84 1.77 9.66 -0.94
CA SER A 84 0.73 10.69 -1.04
C SER A 84 -0.63 10.01 -1.11
N TRP A 85 -1.21 9.69 0.04
CA TRP A 85 -2.52 9.02 0.17
C TRP A 85 -3.63 9.93 0.70
N GLY A 86 -3.39 11.25 0.68
CA GLY A 86 -4.33 12.25 1.18
C GLY A 86 -4.19 12.47 2.68
N ASP A 87 -5.27 12.90 3.32
CA ASP A 87 -5.33 13.22 4.75
C ASP A 87 -4.90 12.05 5.65
N GLY A 88 -4.30 12.38 6.79
CA GLY A 88 -3.72 11.44 7.77
C GLY A 88 -2.25 11.72 8.07
N PRO A 89 -1.55 10.83 8.79
CA PRO A 89 -2.01 9.54 9.31
C PRO A 89 -2.96 9.66 10.51
N TYR A 90 -3.97 8.78 10.58
CA TYR A 90 -4.80 8.57 11.77
C TYR A 90 -4.55 7.17 12.33
N ILE A 91 -4.13 7.07 13.58
CA ILE A 91 -3.89 5.78 14.24
C ILE A 91 -5.20 5.30 14.87
N HIS A 92 -5.64 4.12 14.45
CA HIS A 92 -6.84 3.47 14.96
C HIS A 92 -6.50 2.12 15.60
N PRO A 93 -7.30 1.68 16.58
CA PRO A 93 -7.28 0.30 17.02
C PRO A 93 -7.56 -0.64 15.85
N LEU A 94 -6.93 -1.81 15.88
CA LEU A 94 -7.14 -2.88 14.91
C LEU A 94 -8.55 -3.46 15.09
N ALA A 95 -9.31 -3.63 14.00
CA ALA A 95 -10.59 -4.34 14.07
C ALA A 95 -10.36 -5.85 14.27
N PRO A 96 -11.32 -6.60 14.85
CA PRO A 96 -11.19 -8.05 15.04
C PRO A 96 -10.88 -8.84 13.77
N ASP A 97 -11.38 -8.35 12.65
CA ASP A 97 -11.42 -8.94 11.31
C ASP A 97 -10.53 -8.19 10.29
N ASP A 98 -9.79 -7.18 10.74
CA ASP A 98 -8.79 -6.53 9.90
C ASP A 98 -7.74 -7.55 9.41
N PRO A 99 -7.40 -7.54 8.11
CA PRO A 99 -6.38 -8.43 7.59
C PRO A 99 -4.99 -8.02 8.10
N VAL A 100 -4.18 -9.00 8.49
CA VAL A 100 -2.79 -8.79 8.91
C VAL A 100 -1.92 -9.75 8.12
N ASP A 101 -0.85 -9.24 7.53
CA ASP A 101 0.17 -10.08 6.91
C ASP A 101 1.20 -10.48 7.99
N PRO A 102 1.59 -11.77 8.08
CA PRO A 102 2.44 -12.26 9.16
C PRO A 102 3.90 -11.80 9.07
N MET A 103 4.33 -11.17 7.96
CA MET A 103 5.72 -10.80 7.75
C MET A 103 5.90 -9.35 7.32
N PHE A 104 4.87 -8.73 6.74
CA PHE A 104 4.96 -7.43 6.11
C PHE A 104 3.87 -6.46 6.57
N ILE A 105 4.13 -5.17 6.37
CA ILE A 105 3.08 -4.15 6.46
C ILE A 105 2.08 -4.39 5.33
N LEU A 106 0.82 -4.60 5.69
CA LEU A 106 -0.25 -4.73 4.71
C LEU A 106 -0.77 -3.35 4.32
N TYR A 107 -0.85 -3.08 3.01
CA TYR A 107 -1.51 -1.90 2.46
C TYR A 107 -2.84 -2.29 1.85
N VAL A 108 -3.93 -1.72 2.37
CA VAL A 108 -5.25 -1.87 1.76
C VAL A 108 -5.65 -0.54 1.13
N PHE A 109 -5.81 -0.53 -0.19
CA PHE A 109 -6.13 0.67 -0.94
C PHE A 109 -7.63 0.85 -1.06
N LYS A 110 -8.13 2.04 -0.72
CA LYS A 110 -9.54 2.40 -0.89
C LYS A 110 -9.86 2.59 -2.38
N PRO A 111 -11.13 2.45 -2.83
CA PRO A 111 -11.48 2.59 -4.24
C PRO A 111 -11.11 3.94 -4.87
N ASN A 112 -11.05 5.01 -4.07
CA ASN A 112 -10.62 6.35 -4.45
C ASN A 112 -9.08 6.49 -4.61
N SER A 113 -8.30 5.44 -4.34
CA SER A 113 -6.84 5.52 -4.34
C SER A 113 -6.27 5.76 -5.74
N HIS A 114 -5.86 7.00 -6.00
CA HIS A 114 -5.17 7.35 -7.24
C HIS A 114 -3.84 6.59 -7.38
N TYR A 115 -3.17 6.33 -6.27
CA TYR A 115 -1.95 5.53 -6.26
C TYR A 115 -2.22 4.11 -6.78
N HIS A 116 -3.21 3.42 -6.22
CA HIS A 116 -3.54 2.05 -6.60
C HIS A 116 -4.07 1.97 -8.03
N ARG A 117 -4.96 2.90 -8.43
CA ARG A 117 -5.46 2.96 -9.82
C ARG A 117 -4.31 3.09 -10.83
N ARG A 118 -3.29 3.90 -10.55
CA ARG A 118 -2.09 4.02 -11.42
C ARG A 118 -1.29 2.72 -11.46
N PHE A 119 -1.18 2.01 -10.34
CA PHE A 119 -0.51 0.72 -10.29
C PHE A 119 -1.24 -0.31 -11.14
N GLU A 120 -2.57 -0.44 -10.96
CA GLU A 120 -3.42 -1.37 -11.70
C GLU A 120 -3.42 -1.10 -13.20
N GLN A 121 -3.59 0.16 -13.62
CA GLN A 121 -3.49 0.53 -15.04
C GLN A 121 -2.14 0.12 -15.63
N ARG A 122 -1.03 0.45 -14.95
CA ARG A 122 0.31 0.09 -15.45
C ARG A 122 0.54 -1.42 -15.45
N ARG A 123 0.04 -2.14 -14.45
CA ARG A 123 0.10 -3.60 -14.42
C ARG A 123 -0.60 -4.17 -15.64
N ARG A 124 -1.83 -3.70 -15.90
CA ARG A 124 -2.61 -4.16 -17.05
C ARG A 124 -1.99 -3.79 -18.39
N MET A 125 -1.44 -2.59 -18.52
CA MET A 125 -0.68 -2.19 -19.72
C MET A 125 0.51 -3.12 -19.96
N LYS A 126 1.25 -3.50 -18.92
CA LYS A 126 2.37 -4.45 -19.05
C LYS A 126 1.91 -5.85 -19.45
N GLU A 127 0.81 -6.33 -18.89
CA GLU A 127 0.22 -7.62 -19.27
C GLU A 127 -0.18 -7.64 -20.75
N LEU A 128 -0.90 -6.62 -21.22
CA LEU A 128 -1.39 -6.53 -22.59
C LEU A 128 -0.27 -6.39 -23.64
N LEU A 129 0.82 -5.71 -23.29
CA LEU A 129 2.01 -5.59 -24.15
C LEU A 129 2.85 -6.87 -24.22
N GLY A 130 2.63 -7.82 -23.32
CA GLY A 130 3.42 -9.04 -23.23
C GLY A 130 4.89 -8.80 -22.87
N ARG A 131 5.71 -9.85 -22.96
CA ARG A 131 7.12 -9.82 -22.55
C ARG A 131 7.97 -8.87 -23.40
N ASP A 132 7.67 -8.76 -24.69
CA ASP A 132 8.48 -8.03 -25.65
C ASP A 132 8.39 -6.51 -25.43
N TYR A 133 7.20 -6.01 -25.10
CA TYR A 133 6.94 -4.57 -25.04
C TYR A 133 6.60 -4.05 -23.64
N ARG A 134 6.49 -4.88 -22.60
CA ARG A 134 6.22 -4.38 -21.22
C ARG A 134 7.19 -3.31 -20.72
N LYS A 135 8.43 -3.32 -21.23
CA LYS A 135 9.46 -2.31 -20.92
C LYS A 135 9.05 -0.89 -21.32
N LEU A 136 8.14 -0.73 -22.28
CA LEU A 136 7.60 0.57 -22.70
C LEU A 136 6.88 1.29 -21.56
N VAL A 137 6.16 0.55 -20.71
CA VAL A 137 5.46 1.13 -19.55
C VAL A 137 6.46 1.66 -18.52
N GLU A 138 7.55 0.94 -18.25
CA GLU A 138 8.60 1.40 -17.33
C GLU A 138 9.36 2.60 -17.91
N ARG A 139 9.66 2.59 -19.21
CA ARG A 139 10.30 3.72 -19.91
C ARG A 139 9.42 4.97 -19.90
N ALA A 140 8.11 4.82 -20.10
CA ALA A 140 7.16 5.93 -20.02
C ALA A 140 6.96 6.44 -18.58
N LYS A 141 6.99 5.56 -17.59
CA LYS A 141 6.86 5.91 -16.16
C LYS A 141 8.09 6.64 -15.61
N TYR A 142 9.27 6.42 -16.17
CA TYR A 142 10.52 6.95 -15.63
C TYR A 142 10.50 8.46 -15.43
N HIS A 143 10.80 8.93 -14.21
CA HIS A 143 10.57 10.32 -13.81
C HIS A 143 11.40 11.35 -14.58
N ARG A 144 12.55 10.95 -15.15
CA ARG A 144 13.39 11.83 -15.96
C ARG A 144 13.04 11.82 -17.45
N HIS A 145 12.14 10.94 -17.90
CA HIS A 145 11.70 10.91 -19.29
C HIS A 145 10.49 11.82 -19.49
N THR A 146 10.74 12.95 -20.14
CA THR A 146 9.66 13.82 -20.62
C THR A 146 8.87 13.11 -21.72
N LYS A 147 7.66 13.62 -22.04
CA LYS A 147 6.87 13.12 -23.17
C LYS A 147 7.69 13.18 -24.47
N LYS A 148 8.40 14.28 -24.70
CA LYS A 148 9.26 14.47 -25.88
C LYS A 148 10.33 13.38 -25.99
N MET A 149 11.13 13.20 -24.93
CA MET A 149 12.18 12.16 -24.90
C MET A 149 11.63 10.75 -25.10
N PHE A 150 10.47 10.45 -24.49
CA PHE A 150 9.84 9.15 -24.69
C PHE A 150 9.47 8.93 -26.16
N LEU A 151 8.84 9.92 -26.80
CA LEU A 151 8.43 9.84 -28.20
C LEU A 151 9.62 9.71 -29.16
N GLU A 152 10.69 10.47 -28.93
CA GLU A 152 11.93 10.42 -29.73
C GLU A 152 12.67 9.08 -29.57
N SER A 153 12.49 8.40 -28.44
CA SER A 153 13.14 7.11 -28.15
C SER A 153 12.41 5.88 -28.69
N LEU A 154 11.21 6.05 -29.27
CA LEU A 154 10.41 4.92 -29.76
C LEU A 154 10.90 4.46 -31.13
N THR A 155 11.04 3.15 -31.29
CA THR A 155 11.12 2.56 -32.63
C THR A 155 9.74 2.57 -33.29
N GLU A 156 9.70 2.44 -34.61
CA GLU A 156 8.45 2.31 -35.36
C GLU A 156 7.63 1.09 -34.89
N SER A 157 8.31 -0.04 -34.60
CA SER A 157 7.67 -1.25 -34.09
C SER A 157 7.07 -1.07 -32.68
N GLU A 158 7.75 -0.33 -31.80
CA GLU A 158 7.23 -0.01 -30.47
C GLU A 158 6.02 0.94 -30.55
N ALA A 159 6.09 1.96 -31.43
CA ALA A 159 4.97 2.86 -31.67
C ALA A 159 3.76 2.12 -32.26
N TYR A 160 3.99 1.20 -33.20
CA TYR A 160 2.95 0.36 -33.78
C TYR A 160 2.31 -0.56 -32.72
N ALA A 161 3.11 -1.20 -31.86
CA ALA A 161 2.61 -2.04 -30.79
C ALA A 161 1.67 -1.27 -29.85
N ILE A 162 2.02 -0.03 -29.49
CA ILE A 162 1.16 0.83 -28.66
C ILE A 162 -0.19 1.08 -29.35
N ARG A 163 -0.18 1.50 -30.62
CA ARG A 163 -1.41 1.78 -31.38
C ARG A 163 -2.28 0.53 -31.52
N ARG A 164 -1.66 -0.61 -31.84
CA ARG A 164 -2.37 -1.88 -32.04
C ARG A 164 -3.02 -2.39 -30.76
N VAL A 165 -2.32 -2.33 -29.62
CA VAL A 165 -2.78 -2.94 -28.35
C VAL A 165 -3.75 -2.04 -27.59
N PHE A 166 -3.51 -0.72 -27.59
CA PHE A 166 -4.27 0.22 -26.76
C PHE A 166 -5.19 1.14 -27.56
N HIS A 167 -5.11 1.11 -28.90
CA HIS A 167 -5.87 2.00 -29.78
C HIS A 167 -5.69 3.49 -29.46
N VAL A 168 -4.47 3.87 -29.02
CA VAL A 168 -4.11 5.25 -28.74
C VAL A 168 -2.74 5.60 -29.31
N GLU A 169 -2.49 6.89 -29.49
CA GLU A 169 -1.18 7.41 -29.87
C GLU A 169 -0.13 7.24 -28.76
N PRO A 170 1.18 7.09 -29.08
CA PRO A 170 2.23 6.94 -28.08
C PRO A 170 2.28 8.08 -27.03
N GLY A 171 1.86 9.28 -27.42
CA GLY A 171 1.78 10.41 -26.50
C GLY A 171 0.70 10.25 -25.42
N GLU A 172 -0.41 9.59 -25.76
CA GLU A 172 -1.51 9.30 -24.84
C GLU A 172 -1.19 8.08 -23.97
N PHE A 173 -0.55 7.05 -24.55
CA PHE A 173 0.06 5.96 -23.80
C PHE A 173 1.02 6.45 -22.71
N TRP A 174 1.87 7.44 -23.03
CA TRP A 174 2.76 8.05 -22.04
C TRP A 174 1.98 8.72 -20.90
N ARG A 175 0.92 9.48 -21.21
CA ARG A 175 0.07 10.11 -20.19
C ARG A 175 -0.61 9.06 -19.30
N ALA A 176 -1.09 7.98 -19.89
CA ALA A 176 -1.69 6.85 -19.18
C ALA A 176 -0.68 6.16 -18.25
N ALA A 177 0.54 5.87 -18.71
CA ALA A 177 1.59 5.30 -17.88
C ALA A 177 2.02 6.22 -16.72
N ARG A 178 1.94 7.55 -16.92
CA ARG A 178 2.16 8.55 -15.87
C ARG A 178 0.97 8.73 -14.93
N GLY A 179 -0.19 8.13 -15.25
CA GLY A 179 -1.43 8.27 -14.50
C GLY A 179 -2.09 9.64 -14.64
N ARG A 180 -1.85 10.32 -15.76
CA ARG A 180 -2.50 11.59 -16.11
C ARG A 180 -3.80 11.38 -16.87
N THR A 181 -3.96 10.23 -17.50
CA THR A 181 -5.17 9.81 -18.21
C THR A 181 -5.44 8.34 -17.92
N TRP A 182 -6.70 7.92 -18.10
CA TRP A 182 -7.15 6.56 -17.81
C TRP A 182 -7.63 5.90 -19.10
N LEU A 183 -7.04 4.74 -19.42
CA LEU A 183 -7.43 3.97 -20.59
C LEU A 183 -8.53 2.98 -20.20
N SER A 184 -9.50 2.79 -21.09
CA SER A 184 -10.47 1.70 -20.97
C SER A 184 -9.81 0.39 -21.39
N LEU A 185 -9.10 -0.24 -20.46
CA LEU A 185 -8.39 -1.50 -20.71
C LEU A 185 -9.32 -2.68 -20.50
N PRO A 186 -9.27 -3.73 -21.36
CA PRO A 186 -10.08 -4.92 -21.17
C PRO A 186 -9.76 -5.55 -19.81
N PRO A 187 -10.76 -6.00 -19.05
CA PRO A 187 -10.54 -6.60 -17.73
C PRO A 187 -9.62 -7.81 -17.85
N ARG A 188 -8.91 -8.11 -16.77
CA ARG A 188 -8.13 -9.35 -16.71
C ARG A 188 -9.13 -10.52 -16.67
N GLN A 189 -8.99 -11.46 -17.59
CA GLN A 189 -9.68 -12.74 -17.48
C GLN A 189 -9.12 -13.45 -16.25
N MET A 190 -9.95 -13.62 -15.23
CA MET A 190 -9.63 -14.41 -14.05
C MET A 190 -10.19 -15.81 -14.29
N GLN A 191 -9.32 -16.81 -14.30
CA GLN A 191 -9.75 -18.20 -14.21
C GLN A 191 -10.21 -18.43 -12.77
N LEU A 192 -11.53 -18.51 -12.55
CA LEU A 192 -12.13 -18.59 -11.22
C LEU A 192 -12.14 -20.02 -10.65
N ALA A 193 -11.96 -21.04 -11.48
CA ALA A 193 -11.84 -22.43 -11.06
C ALA A 193 -10.89 -23.18 -12.00
N PHE A 194 -10.13 -24.10 -11.43
CA PHE A 194 -9.56 -25.21 -12.18
C PHE A 194 -10.59 -26.34 -12.14
N PRO A 195 -11.00 -26.92 -13.28
CA PRO A 195 -11.68 -28.19 -13.26
C PRO A 195 -10.65 -29.23 -12.84
N PHE A 196 -10.58 -29.52 -11.55
CA PHE A 196 -10.04 -30.79 -11.09
C PHE A 196 -11.19 -31.77 -11.26
N GLU A 197 -11.22 -32.47 -12.39
CA GLU A 197 -11.98 -33.72 -12.48
C GLU A 197 -11.28 -34.70 -11.55
N ASP A 198 -12.04 -35.33 -10.65
CA ASP A 198 -11.56 -36.37 -9.74
C ASP A 198 -10.89 -37.48 -10.56
N ALA A 199 -9.55 -37.55 -10.47
CA ALA A 199 -8.72 -38.60 -11.07
C ALA A 199 -8.27 -39.59 -10.00
#